data_AF-A0A380DQG7-F1
#
_entry.id   AF-A0A380DQG7-F1
#
_cell.length_a   1.000
_cell.length_b   1.000
_cell.length_c   1.000
_cell.angle_alpha   90.00
_cell.angle_beta   90.00
_cell.angle_gamma   90.00
#
_symmetry.space_group_name_H-M   'P 1'
#
loop_
_entity.id
_entity.type
_entity.pdbx_description
1 polymer ?
#
loop_
_entity_poly.entity_id
_entity_poly.type
_entity_poly.pdbx_seq_one_letter_code
_entity_poly.pdbx_strand_id
1 'polypeptide(L)'
;MDFSLRFQFLLSLHYCHSNCIVFTFIDFFAIVTWILFIGSLSQYFDSAFNGFSFPERRWVYILALSSSALCGLFIQHLSTLNMKYYLIRTIPVSIIALLYVLLSPTHPLALIVGIILLMVLAVILKFSLWRYKKLTVAILVLIVMIQQIVILDNNKNMAIKPYQQSLSTLKQHDYHSNYVNQLIKKINQNATGPFNRIDYMSDYALNSPFIYHYNGISLYSSIFNGDILKYYDKTLQINMPIDKNSTYRLLGNRQNLLSLWNVNDRIRVNHDDNLPYGFKINSEHKDNKVRWIHSKNTIHYPSAHITNKVFSNKELKSPLDKEQAMLQGIVSNNTKDVNTHFKANKNLLSDSTIKLNSAAWQSPTKHLLQVKQNNGGLTVQLPKSVSNQFKDLYFEMDLELLSPDKAHDVKVNEYTQERNKLTYKYRRFVKPVTIRIKASDRIRLSLPKGKYRVNLKGIYGEDYTTLKDASNSLEAVKVSKTKQGYTITKNKNSSGYIVFANSI
;
A
#
# COMPACT_ATOMS: atom_id res chain seq x y z
N MET A 1 -0.35 -17.21 16.82
CA MET A 1 0.10 -16.49 18.03
C MET A 1 -0.99 -16.31 19.09
N ASP A 2 -2.26 -16.63 18.79
CA ASP A 2 -3.41 -16.15 19.57
C ASP A 2 -3.90 -17.08 20.70
N PHE A 3 -3.33 -18.27 20.91
CA PHE A 3 -3.84 -19.20 21.94
C PHE A 3 -2.83 -19.58 23.02
N SER A 4 -1.52 -19.47 22.77
CA SER A 4 -0.50 -19.78 23.78
C SER A 4 -0.47 -18.78 24.94
N LEU A 5 -0.80 -17.51 24.65
CA LEU A 5 -1.02 -16.47 25.66
C LEU A 5 -2.34 -16.65 26.41
N ARG A 6 -3.39 -17.13 25.72
CA ARG A 6 -4.67 -17.52 26.36
C ARG A 6 -4.52 -18.74 27.26
N PHE A 7 -3.46 -19.53 27.06
CA PHE A 7 -3.20 -20.75 27.81
C PHE A 7 -2.43 -20.52 29.12
N GLN A 8 -1.45 -19.61 29.13
CA GLN A 8 -0.79 -19.18 30.38
C GLN A 8 -1.76 -18.46 31.34
N PHE A 9 -2.84 -17.89 30.79
CA PHE A 9 -3.84 -17.07 31.48
C PHE A 9 -4.77 -17.87 32.40
N LEU A 10 -5.16 -19.07 32.00
CA LEU A 10 -6.07 -19.89 32.80
C LEU A 10 -5.47 -20.38 34.15
N LEU A 11 -4.15 -20.27 34.28
CA LEU A 11 -3.35 -20.64 35.45
C LEU A 11 -3.40 -19.60 36.58
N SER A 12 -3.55 -18.31 36.24
CA SER A 12 -3.54 -17.19 37.18
C SER A 12 -4.95 -16.73 37.61
N LEU A 13 -6.01 -17.25 36.97
CA LEU A 13 -7.24 -16.48 36.79
C LEU A 13 -8.36 -16.53 37.83
N HIS A 14 -8.18 -17.21 38.95
CA HIS A 14 -9.23 -17.19 39.97
C HIS A 14 -8.70 -17.22 41.39
N TYR A 15 -7.38 -17.26 41.58
CA TYR A 15 -6.80 -17.24 42.92
C TYR A 15 -6.84 -15.88 43.60
N CYS A 16 -6.94 -14.79 42.84
CA CYS A 16 -6.92 -13.47 43.45
C CYS A 16 -8.25 -13.04 44.06
N HIS A 17 -9.39 -13.48 43.54
CA HIS A 17 -10.64 -12.76 43.83
C HIS A 17 -11.41 -13.19 45.10
N SER A 18 -11.05 -14.28 45.77
CA SER A 18 -11.91 -14.82 46.83
C SER A 18 -11.29 -14.90 48.23
N ASN A 19 -10.04 -14.50 48.45
CA ASN A 19 -9.44 -14.45 49.80
C ASN A 19 -8.23 -13.49 49.97
N CYS A 20 -7.96 -12.57 49.03
CA CYS A 20 -6.79 -11.68 49.10
C CYS A 20 -7.17 -10.20 48.89
N ILE A 21 -7.85 -9.58 49.87
CA ILE A 21 -8.07 -8.12 49.91
C ILE A 21 -6.78 -7.34 50.31
N VAL A 22 -5.63 -8.01 50.45
CA VAL A 22 -4.41 -7.40 51.03
C VAL A 22 -3.32 -7.05 50.00
N PHE A 23 -3.47 -7.35 48.71
CA PHE A 23 -2.42 -7.07 47.72
C PHE A 23 -2.91 -6.28 46.50
N THR A 24 -2.93 -4.96 46.63
CA THR A 24 -3.33 -3.96 45.60
C THR A 24 -2.70 -4.20 44.22
N PHE A 25 -1.50 -4.79 44.17
CA PHE A 25 -0.79 -5.09 42.91
C PHE A 25 -1.32 -6.33 42.18
N ILE A 26 -1.72 -7.40 42.88
CA ILE A 26 -2.21 -8.62 42.20
C ILE A 26 -3.57 -8.34 41.57
N ASP A 27 -4.45 -7.62 42.29
CA ASP A 27 -5.76 -7.21 41.78
C ASP A 27 -5.64 -6.28 40.58
N PHE A 28 -4.70 -5.32 40.62
CA PHE A 28 -4.43 -4.44 39.48
C PHE A 28 -4.05 -5.23 38.22
N PHE A 29 -3.03 -6.09 38.31
CA PHE A 29 -2.62 -6.87 37.14
C PHE A 29 -3.72 -7.84 36.69
N ALA A 30 -4.50 -8.42 37.62
CA ALA A 30 -5.61 -9.29 37.28
C ALA A 30 -6.68 -8.56 36.47
N ILE A 31 -7.09 -7.36 36.91
CA ILE A 31 -8.07 -6.51 36.21
C ILE A 31 -7.53 -6.12 34.83
N VAL A 32 -6.28 -5.67 34.74
CA VAL A 32 -5.66 -5.28 33.46
C VAL A 32 -5.62 -6.47 32.50
N THR A 33 -5.19 -7.65 32.94
CA THR A 33 -5.14 -8.84 32.09
C THR A 33 -6.55 -9.27 31.66
N TRP A 34 -7.57 -9.13 32.52
CA TRP A 34 -8.97 -9.37 32.16
C TRP A 34 -9.49 -8.43 31.08
N ILE A 35 -9.25 -7.12 31.22
CA ILE A 35 -9.64 -6.11 30.22
C ILE A 35 -9.00 -6.45 28.87
N LEU A 36 -7.70 -6.74 28.87
CA LEU A 36 -6.95 -7.09 27.66
C LEU A 36 -7.45 -8.40 27.05
N PHE A 37 -7.84 -9.39 27.86
CA PHE A 37 -8.39 -10.64 27.38
C PHE A 37 -9.78 -10.47 26.75
N ILE A 38 -10.69 -9.75 27.41
CA ILE A 38 -12.02 -9.44 26.85
C ILE A 38 -11.85 -8.62 25.57
N GLY A 39 -10.93 -7.65 25.59
CA GLY A 39 -10.51 -6.90 24.41
C GLY A 39 -10.05 -7.80 23.27
N SER A 40 -9.32 -8.89 23.57
CA SER A 40 -8.88 -9.89 22.57
C SER A 40 -10.01 -10.58 21.81
N LEU A 41 -11.25 -10.48 22.27
CA LEU A 41 -12.43 -11.04 21.61
C LEU A 41 -13.06 -10.05 20.61
N SER A 42 -12.58 -8.80 20.55
CA SER A 42 -13.15 -7.73 19.74
C SER A 42 -12.14 -7.17 18.74
N GLN A 43 -12.53 -7.15 17.46
CA GLN A 43 -11.76 -6.47 16.41
C GLN A 43 -11.70 -4.94 16.62
N TYR A 44 -12.67 -4.36 17.34
CA TYR A 44 -12.65 -2.94 17.67
C TYR A 44 -11.55 -2.61 18.69
N PHE A 45 -11.27 -3.53 19.60
CA PHE A 45 -10.17 -3.38 20.55
C PHE A 45 -8.82 -3.43 19.82
N ASP A 46 -8.66 -4.41 18.92
CA ASP A 46 -7.51 -4.51 18.03
C ASP A 46 -7.32 -3.25 17.18
N SER A 47 -8.42 -2.65 16.70
CA SER A 47 -8.40 -1.38 15.95
C SER A 47 -8.00 -0.20 16.83
N ALA A 48 -8.60 -0.05 18.02
CA ALA A 48 -8.30 1.04 18.95
C ALA A 48 -6.81 1.10 19.31
N PHE A 49 -6.23 -0.05 19.66
CA PHE A 49 -4.79 -0.16 19.95
C PHE A 49 -3.89 -0.05 18.71
N ASN A 50 -4.47 -0.10 17.51
CA ASN A 50 -3.78 0.22 16.26
C ASN A 50 -4.17 1.63 15.74
N GLY A 51 -4.56 2.55 16.62
CA GLY A 51 -4.88 3.94 16.26
C GLY A 51 -6.17 4.09 15.47
N PHE A 52 -7.19 3.28 15.78
CA PHE A 52 -8.45 3.14 15.04
C PHE A 52 -8.26 2.77 13.56
N SER A 53 -7.13 2.13 13.24
CA SER A 53 -6.86 1.62 11.91
C SER A 53 -7.23 0.13 11.83
N PHE A 54 -6.67 -0.59 10.86
CA PHE A 54 -6.98 -2.00 10.66
C PHE A 54 -6.72 -2.83 11.94
N PRO A 55 -7.62 -3.75 12.35
CA PRO A 55 -7.42 -4.57 13.55
C PRO A 55 -6.09 -5.34 13.55
N GLU A 56 -5.17 -4.97 14.44
CA GLU A 56 -3.86 -5.62 14.61
C GLU A 56 -3.55 -5.86 16.09
N ARG A 57 -3.06 -7.05 16.44
CA ARG A 57 -2.81 -7.47 17.83
C ARG A 57 -1.49 -7.00 18.40
N ARG A 58 -1.05 -5.78 18.07
CA ARG A 58 0.23 -5.22 18.54
C ARG A 58 0.25 -4.99 20.05
N TRP A 59 -0.92 -4.82 20.66
CA TRP A 59 -1.08 -4.65 22.11
C TRP A 59 -0.92 -5.97 22.89
N VAL A 60 -0.82 -7.12 22.22
CA VAL A 60 -0.68 -8.42 22.90
C VAL A 60 0.56 -8.50 23.79
N TYR A 61 1.56 -7.65 23.57
CA TYR A 61 2.72 -7.53 24.45
C TYR A 61 2.35 -6.98 25.84
N ILE A 62 1.33 -6.11 25.93
CA ILE A 62 0.80 -5.62 27.22
C ILE A 62 0.09 -6.76 27.94
N LEU A 63 -0.64 -7.59 27.20
CA LEU A 63 -1.27 -8.79 27.75
C LEU A 63 -0.20 -9.74 28.31
N ALA A 64 0.84 -10.02 27.52
CA ALA A 64 1.98 -10.85 27.94
C ALA A 64 2.70 -10.32 29.18
N LEU A 65 2.93 -9.01 29.24
CA LEU A 65 3.56 -8.36 30.40
C LEU A 65 2.70 -8.47 31.65
N SER A 66 1.41 -8.12 31.54
CA SER A 66 0.47 -8.19 32.67
C SER A 66 0.29 -9.63 33.18
N SER A 67 0.18 -10.61 32.28
CA SER A 67 0.09 -12.02 32.66
C SER A 67 1.38 -12.55 33.28
N SER A 68 2.55 -12.08 32.83
CA SER A 68 3.85 -12.46 33.41
C SER A 68 4.02 -11.90 34.82
N ALA A 69 3.57 -10.67 35.07
CA ALA A 69 3.54 -10.08 36.41
C ALA A 69 2.65 -10.90 37.35
N LEU A 70 1.46 -11.32 36.88
CA LEU A 70 0.59 -12.23 37.64
C LEU A 70 1.25 -13.58 37.95
N CYS A 71 1.96 -14.18 36.99
CA CYS A 71 2.70 -15.42 37.23
C CYS A 71 3.78 -15.24 38.30
N GLY A 72 4.53 -14.13 38.27
CA GLY A 72 5.53 -13.82 39.28
C GLY A 72 4.94 -13.65 40.68
N LEU A 73 3.85 -12.87 40.78
CA LEU A 73 3.11 -12.67 42.03
C LEU A 73 2.49 -13.98 42.55
N PHE A 74 1.98 -14.83 41.66
CA PHE A 74 1.47 -16.16 42.00
C PHE A 74 2.55 -17.06 42.60
N ILE A 75 3.76 -17.08 42.02
CA ILE A 75 4.90 -17.84 42.54
C ILE A 75 5.32 -17.31 43.92
N GLN A 76 5.33 -15.98 44.11
CA GLN A 76 5.67 -15.35 45.39
C GLN A 76 4.70 -15.77 46.51
N HIS A 77 3.42 -15.96 46.19
CA HIS A 77 2.38 -16.34 47.15
C HIS A 77 2.01 -17.83 47.08
N LEU A 78 2.85 -18.69 46.52
CA LEU A 78 2.57 -20.13 46.36
C LEU A 78 2.23 -20.84 47.68
N SER A 79 2.79 -20.38 48.80
CA SER A 79 2.56 -20.96 50.13
C SER A 79 1.12 -20.78 50.64
N THR A 80 0.41 -19.76 50.17
CA THR A 80 -0.97 -19.45 50.59
C THR A 80 -2.02 -20.25 49.80
N LEU A 81 -1.58 -21.08 48.85
CA LEU A 81 -2.46 -21.82 47.97
C LEU A 81 -3.03 -23.09 48.64
N ASN A 82 -4.32 -23.33 48.38
CA ASN A 82 -5.08 -24.49 48.80
C ASN A 82 -5.25 -25.44 47.61
N MET A 83 -4.95 -26.73 47.84
CA MET A 83 -4.96 -27.77 46.82
C MET A 83 -6.33 -27.96 46.15
N LYS A 84 -7.43 -27.87 46.92
CA LYS A 84 -8.79 -28.02 46.39
C LYS A 84 -9.09 -26.95 45.35
N TYR A 85 -8.83 -25.69 45.68
CA TYR A 85 -9.08 -24.57 44.77
C TYR A 85 -8.11 -24.56 43.60
N TYR A 86 -6.87 -24.99 43.80
CA TYR A 86 -5.91 -25.18 42.71
C TYR A 86 -6.43 -26.19 41.69
N LEU A 87 -6.83 -27.39 42.11
CA LEU A 87 -7.27 -28.46 41.21
C LEU A 87 -8.57 -28.12 40.45
N ILE A 88 -9.56 -27.53 41.13
CA ILE A 88 -10.81 -27.06 40.49
C ILE A 88 -10.52 -26.14 39.31
N ARG A 89 -9.44 -25.36 39.40
CA ARG A 89 -9.07 -24.36 38.41
C ARG A 89 -8.15 -24.93 37.34
N THR A 90 -7.22 -25.81 37.67
CA THR A 90 -6.22 -26.27 36.70
C THR A 90 -6.65 -27.47 35.85
N ILE A 91 -7.62 -28.25 36.32
CA ILE A 91 -8.16 -29.40 35.57
C ILE A 91 -8.90 -28.96 34.29
N PRO A 92 -9.92 -28.06 34.35
CA PRO A 92 -10.62 -27.62 33.13
C PRO A 92 -9.66 -27.01 32.11
N VAL A 93 -8.65 -26.31 32.62
CA VAL A 93 -7.63 -25.62 31.85
C VAL A 93 -6.75 -26.59 31.09
N SER A 94 -6.26 -27.61 31.79
CA SER A 94 -5.46 -28.67 31.19
C SER A 94 -6.24 -29.44 30.13
N ILE A 95 -7.55 -29.66 30.34
CA ILE A 95 -8.43 -30.28 29.34
C ILE A 95 -8.56 -29.40 28.11
N ILE A 96 -8.87 -28.10 28.27
CA ILE A 96 -8.96 -27.15 27.15
C ILE A 96 -7.63 -27.06 26.40
N ALA A 97 -6.50 -27.07 27.11
CA ALA A 97 -5.15 -27.15 26.54
C ALA A 97 -4.99 -28.32 25.59
N LEU A 98 -5.34 -29.50 26.11
CA LEU A 98 -5.09 -30.77 25.47
C LEU A 98 -5.97 -30.88 24.24
N LEU A 99 -7.25 -30.50 24.36
CA LEU A 99 -8.17 -30.38 23.23
C LEU A 99 -7.62 -29.42 22.17
N TYR A 100 -7.07 -28.27 22.55
CA TYR A 100 -6.48 -27.36 21.58
C TYR A 100 -5.22 -27.93 20.89
N VAL A 101 -4.37 -28.66 21.61
CA VAL A 101 -3.22 -29.35 21.00
C VAL A 101 -3.68 -30.44 20.02
N LEU A 102 -4.72 -31.18 20.36
CA LEU A 102 -5.23 -32.29 19.54
C LEU A 102 -6.01 -31.80 18.31
N LEU A 103 -6.81 -30.74 18.46
CA LEU A 103 -7.75 -30.27 17.43
C LEU A 103 -7.19 -29.14 16.56
N SER A 104 -6.15 -28.42 17.02
CA SER A 104 -5.55 -27.35 16.24
C SER A 104 -4.71 -27.92 15.10
N PRO A 105 -4.85 -27.41 13.85
CA PRO A 105 -4.02 -27.83 12.72
C PRO A 105 -2.51 -27.65 12.95
N THR A 106 -2.11 -26.77 13.88
CA THR A 106 -0.70 -26.48 14.14
C THR A 106 -0.11 -27.29 15.29
N HIS A 107 -0.90 -28.14 15.96
CA HIS A 107 -0.51 -28.99 17.10
C HIS A 107 0.56 -28.36 18.02
N PRO A 108 0.24 -27.26 18.74
CA PRO A 108 1.24 -26.48 19.47
C PRO A 108 1.74 -27.20 20.73
N LEU A 109 2.71 -28.10 20.56
CA LEU A 109 3.25 -28.97 21.60
C LEU A 109 3.81 -28.21 22.82
N ALA A 110 4.18 -26.93 22.66
CA ALA A 110 4.64 -26.11 23.77
C ALA A 110 3.59 -25.90 24.88
N LEU A 111 2.30 -26.14 24.61
CA LEU A 111 1.26 -26.13 25.65
C LEU A 111 1.34 -27.35 26.57
N ILE A 112 1.85 -28.49 26.08
CA ILE A 112 2.07 -29.71 26.88
C ILE A 112 3.04 -29.40 28.02
N VAL A 113 4.08 -28.62 27.77
CA VAL A 113 5.02 -28.17 28.81
C VAL A 113 4.30 -27.38 29.91
N GLY A 114 3.29 -26.57 29.54
CA GLY A 114 2.45 -25.86 30.51
C GLY A 114 1.58 -26.80 31.36
N ILE A 115 1.05 -27.88 30.76
CA ILE A 115 0.30 -28.92 31.49
C ILE A 115 1.23 -29.67 32.46
N ILE A 116 2.46 -29.99 32.03
CA ILE A 116 3.46 -30.63 32.89
C ILE A 116 3.81 -29.72 34.06
N LEU A 117 4.01 -28.43 33.83
CA LEU A 117 4.24 -27.43 34.87
C LEU A 117 3.09 -27.36 35.88
N LEU A 118 1.85 -27.43 35.40
CA LEU A 118 0.65 -27.53 36.24
C LEU A 118 0.67 -28.77 37.13
N MET A 119 1.05 -29.93 36.59
CA MET A 119 1.16 -31.16 37.38
C MET A 119 2.26 -31.06 38.43
N VAL A 120 3.43 -30.51 38.08
CA VAL A 120 4.55 -30.29 39.01
C VAL A 120 4.14 -29.35 40.15
N LEU A 121 3.43 -28.26 39.85
CA LEU A 121 2.88 -27.35 40.85
C LEU A 121 1.86 -28.05 41.78
N ALA A 122 1.01 -28.92 41.25
CA ALA A 122 0.09 -29.73 42.05
C ALA A 122 0.85 -30.62 43.07
N VAL A 123 1.94 -31.24 42.63
CA VAL A 123 2.80 -32.07 43.50
C VAL A 123 3.46 -31.23 44.60
N ILE A 124 4.01 -30.06 44.24
CA ILE A 124 4.62 -29.14 45.22
C ILE A 124 3.59 -28.67 46.25
N LEU A 125 2.36 -28.39 45.81
CA LEU A 125 1.28 -28.03 46.72
C LEU A 125 0.91 -29.21 47.63
N LYS A 126 0.92 -30.46 47.17
CA LYS A 126 0.64 -31.61 48.03
C LYS A 126 1.64 -31.76 49.20
N PHE A 127 2.90 -31.40 49.01
CA PHE A 127 3.96 -31.52 50.02
C PHE A 127 4.30 -30.17 50.68
N SER A 128 3.69 -29.88 51.83
CA SER A 128 3.80 -28.59 52.55
C SER A 128 5.25 -28.13 52.80
N LEU A 129 6.17 -29.06 53.08
CA LEU A 129 7.60 -28.78 53.32
C LEU A 129 8.34 -28.21 52.09
N TRP A 130 7.84 -28.46 50.88
CA TRP A 130 8.47 -27.99 49.64
C TRP A 130 8.04 -26.57 49.28
N ARG A 131 6.89 -26.11 49.80
CA ARG A 131 6.33 -24.78 49.52
C ARG A 131 7.19 -23.63 50.06
N TYR A 132 8.04 -23.88 51.05
CA TYR A 132 8.83 -22.86 51.76
C TYR A 132 10.32 -22.86 51.40
N LYS A 133 10.79 -23.79 50.56
CA LYS A 133 12.21 -23.87 50.20
C LYS A 133 12.53 -22.93 49.04
N LYS A 134 13.52 -22.04 49.24
CA LYS A 134 14.06 -21.16 48.18
C LYS A 134 14.48 -21.94 46.92
N LEU A 135 15.01 -23.16 47.11
CA LEU A 135 15.38 -24.06 46.02
C LEU A 135 14.19 -24.46 45.14
N THR A 136 13.03 -24.72 45.74
CA THR A 136 11.80 -25.08 45.00
C THR A 136 11.33 -23.91 44.14
N VAL A 137 11.35 -22.70 44.68
CA VAL A 137 11.03 -21.47 43.92
C VAL A 137 12.04 -21.25 42.78
N ALA A 138 13.33 -21.43 43.03
CA ALA A 138 14.37 -21.28 42.01
C ALA A 138 14.21 -22.30 40.86
N ILE A 139 13.90 -23.56 41.18
CA ILE A 139 13.62 -24.61 40.19
C ILE A 139 12.37 -24.27 39.37
N LEU A 140 11.29 -23.79 40.01
CA LEU A 140 10.08 -23.38 39.29
C LEU A 140 10.36 -22.24 38.31
N VAL A 141 11.10 -21.22 38.75
CA VAL A 141 11.52 -20.12 37.87
C VAL A 141 12.36 -20.65 36.70
N LEU A 142 13.30 -21.56 36.95
CA LEU A 142 14.13 -22.16 35.91
C LEU A 142 13.29 -22.94 34.88
N ILE A 143 12.33 -23.77 35.32
CA ILE A 143 11.47 -24.53 34.40
C ILE A 143 10.60 -23.58 33.58
N VAL A 144 10.05 -22.52 34.19
CA VAL A 144 9.28 -21.49 33.46
C VAL A 144 10.17 -20.78 32.43
N MET A 145 11.42 -20.45 32.76
CA MET A 145 12.35 -19.85 31.80
C MET A 145 12.68 -20.80 30.64
N ILE A 146 12.97 -22.07 30.92
CA ILE A 146 13.21 -23.09 29.89
C ILE A 146 11.99 -23.22 28.97
N GLN A 147 10.78 -23.25 29.55
CA GLN A 147 9.54 -23.24 28.77
C GLN A 147 9.44 -22.02 27.84
N GLN A 148 9.74 -20.81 28.33
CA GLN A 148 9.69 -19.61 27.48
C GLN A 148 10.69 -19.69 26.33
N ILE A 149 11.90 -20.21 26.57
CA ILE A 149 12.92 -20.40 25.51
C ILE A 149 12.40 -21.35 24.43
N VAL A 150 11.79 -22.48 24.81
CA VAL A 150 11.22 -23.45 23.86
C VAL A 150 10.07 -22.82 23.06
N ILE A 151 9.17 -22.06 23.70
CA ILE A 151 8.09 -21.34 23.01
C ILE A 151 8.66 -20.32 22.02
N LEU A 152 9.68 -19.55 22.42
CA LEU A 152 10.30 -18.54 21.58
C LEU A 152 11.01 -19.15 20.38
N ASP A 153 11.76 -20.24 20.56
CA ASP A 153 12.44 -20.92 19.45
C ASP A 153 11.43 -21.51 18.46
N ASN A 154 10.39 -22.19 18.96
CA ASN A 154 9.34 -22.73 18.09
C ASN A 154 8.62 -21.61 17.32
N ASN A 155 8.25 -20.52 18.01
CA ASN A 155 7.62 -19.36 17.36
C ASN A 155 8.56 -18.68 16.37
N LYS A 156 9.85 -18.56 16.66
CA LYS A 156 10.84 -18.00 15.74
C LYS A 156 10.93 -18.86 14.49
N ASN A 157 11.03 -20.17 14.63
CA ASN A 157 11.12 -21.10 13.49
C ASN A 157 9.85 -21.13 12.64
N MET A 158 8.67 -21.03 13.26
CA MET A 158 7.40 -21.05 12.54
C MET A 158 7.01 -19.69 11.93
N ALA A 159 7.23 -18.59 12.65
CA ALA A 159 6.63 -17.29 12.31
C ALA A 159 7.63 -16.22 11.86
N ILE A 160 8.93 -16.36 12.18
CA ILE A 160 9.94 -15.33 11.85
C ILE A 160 10.90 -15.84 10.78
N LYS A 161 11.52 -17.00 11.01
CA LYS A 161 12.57 -17.58 10.15
C LYS A 161 12.16 -17.71 8.67
N PRO A 162 10.92 -18.11 8.31
CA PRO A 162 10.52 -18.18 6.90
C PRO A 162 10.48 -16.83 6.19
N TYR A 163 10.36 -15.73 6.93
CA TYR A 163 10.27 -14.37 6.42
C TYR A 163 11.52 -13.53 6.72
N GLN A 164 12.51 -14.11 7.41
CA GLN A 164 13.71 -13.41 7.82
C GLN A 164 14.63 -13.21 6.60
N GLN A 165 14.93 -11.95 6.29
CA GLN A 165 15.86 -11.59 5.23
C GLN A 165 17.30 -11.59 5.74
N SER A 166 18.26 -11.89 4.87
CA SER A 166 19.69 -11.82 5.17
C SER A 166 20.27 -10.44 4.82
N LEU A 167 21.45 -10.12 5.37
CA LEU A 167 22.20 -8.92 4.97
C LEU A 167 22.54 -8.91 3.47
N SER A 168 22.65 -10.09 2.84
CA SER A 168 22.85 -10.19 1.39
C SER A 168 21.65 -9.71 0.58
N THR A 169 20.43 -9.73 1.13
CA THR A 169 19.23 -9.15 0.49
C THR A 169 19.41 -7.65 0.23
N LEU A 170 20.14 -6.93 1.09
CA LEU A 170 20.41 -5.50 0.90
C LEU A 170 21.27 -5.19 -0.33
N LYS A 171 21.98 -6.18 -0.88
CA LYS A 171 22.81 -6.05 -2.07
C LYS A 171 22.14 -6.61 -3.34
N GLN A 172 20.93 -7.14 -3.22
CA GLN A 172 20.19 -7.66 -4.37
C GLN A 172 19.76 -6.50 -5.28
N HIS A 173 19.69 -6.79 -6.58
CA HIS A 173 19.36 -5.81 -7.62
C HIS A 173 17.96 -5.21 -7.44
N ASP A 174 17.03 -6.00 -6.90
CA ASP A 174 15.66 -5.61 -6.59
C ASP A 174 15.58 -4.79 -5.29
N TYR A 175 16.62 -4.74 -4.45
CA TYR A 175 16.67 -3.83 -3.30
C TYR A 175 17.53 -2.59 -3.59
N HIS A 176 18.83 -2.80 -3.86
CA HIS A 176 19.81 -1.75 -4.10
C HIS A 176 20.85 -2.15 -5.16
N SER A 177 20.54 -1.90 -6.44
CA SER A 177 21.43 -2.14 -7.57
C SER A 177 22.56 -1.11 -7.64
N ASN A 178 23.80 -1.60 -7.79
CA ASN A 178 24.99 -0.76 -8.00
C ASN A 178 24.89 0.07 -9.29
N TYR A 179 24.40 -0.53 -10.37
CA TYR A 179 24.20 0.17 -11.64
C TYR A 179 23.21 1.33 -11.49
N VAL A 180 22.04 1.06 -10.90
CA VAL A 180 21.00 2.08 -10.70
C VAL A 180 21.51 3.21 -9.80
N ASN A 181 22.25 2.89 -8.74
CA ASN A 181 22.86 3.89 -7.87
C ASN A 181 23.85 4.80 -8.62
N GLN A 182 24.72 4.23 -9.46
CA GLN A 182 25.65 5.01 -10.28
C GLN A 182 24.92 5.88 -11.32
N LEU A 183 23.90 5.31 -11.97
CA LEU A 183 23.08 6.03 -12.94
C LEU A 183 22.36 7.23 -12.28
N ILE A 184 21.73 7.02 -11.12
CA ILE A 184 21.03 8.08 -10.38
C ILE A 184 22.01 9.16 -9.91
N LYS A 185 23.20 8.79 -9.41
CA LYS A 185 24.25 9.78 -9.08
C LYS A 185 24.61 10.64 -10.29
N LYS A 186 24.78 10.03 -11.46
CA LYS A 186 25.07 10.75 -12.71
C LYS A 186 23.90 11.66 -13.12
N ILE A 187 22.66 11.22 -12.97
CA ILE A 187 21.48 12.06 -13.26
C ILE A 187 21.45 13.27 -12.32
N ASN A 188 21.61 13.04 -11.02
CA ASN A 188 21.58 14.09 -10.00
C ASN A 188 22.70 15.13 -10.19
N GLN A 189 23.91 14.70 -10.56
CA GLN A 189 25.03 15.60 -10.85
C GLN A 189 24.77 16.51 -12.06
N ASN A 190 23.99 16.04 -13.04
CA ASN A 190 23.66 16.77 -14.25
C ASN A 190 22.33 17.54 -14.16
N ALA A 191 21.63 17.48 -13.03
CA ALA A 191 20.33 18.11 -12.87
C ALA A 191 20.45 19.64 -12.82
N THR A 192 19.66 20.33 -13.65
CA THR A 192 19.72 21.80 -13.82
C THR A 192 18.81 22.58 -12.87
N GLY A 193 18.19 21.92 -11.88
CA GLY A 193 17.32 22.59 -10.91
C GLY A 193 16.80 21.66 -9.81
N PRO A 194 16.21 22.23 -8.74
CA PRO A 194 15.83 21.47 -7.54
C PRO A 194 14.59 20.58 -7.75
N PHE A 195 13.86 20.76 -8.85
CA PHE A 195 12.66 19.99 -9.17
C PHE A 195 12.91 18.85 -10.16
N ASN A 196 14.16 18.56 -10.55
CA ASN A 196 14.43 17.41 -11.42
C ASN A 196 13.97 16.12 -10.75
N ARG A 197 13.09 15.35 -11.41
CA ARG A 197 12.56 14.08 -10.88
C ARG A 197 12.89 12.88 -11.75
N ILE A 198 12.98 11.72 -11.10
CA ILE A 198 13.21 10.41 -11.73
C ILE A 198 11.99 9.52 -11.50
N ASP A 199 11.47 8.91 -12.56
CA ASP A 199 10.45 7.87 -12.52
C ASP A 199 11.11 6.49 -12.41
N TYR A 200 11.37 6.10 -11.18
CA TYR A 200 11.84 4.77 -10.81
C TYR A 200 11.17 4.31 -9.51
N MET A 201 10.90 3.02 -9.43
CA MET A 201 10.45 2.36 -8.20
C MET A 201 10.82 0.89 -8.32
N SER A 202 11.62 0.39 -7.38
CA SER A 202 11.87 -1.04 -7.26
C SER A 202 10.57 -1.77 -6.87
N ASP A 203 10.44 -3.02 -7.31
CA ASP A 203 9.33 -3.90 -6.94
C ASP A 203 9.37 -4.31 -5.46
N TYR A 204 10.55 -4.35 -4.85
CA TYR A 204 10.74 -4.77 -3.46
C TYR A 204 11.00 -3.57 -2.53
N ALA A 205 11.94 -2.70 -2.92
CA ALA A 205 12.30 -1.49 -2.20
C ALA A 205 11.42 -0.30 -2.64
N LEU A 206 10.13 -0.35 -2.27
CA LEU A 206 9.10 0.56 -2.75
C LEU A 206 9.40 2.06 -2.51
N ASN A 207 10.12 2.41 -1.44
CA ASN A 207 10.61 3.77 -1.17
C ASN A 207 12.00 4.02 -1.78
N SER A 208 12.19 3.62 -3.05
CA SER A 208 13.44 3.79 -3.79
C SER A 208 13.99 5.23 -3.80
N PRO A 209 13.17 6.31 -3.89
CA PRO A 209 13.68 7.68 -3.83
C PRO A 209 14.51 7.98 -2.58
N PHE A 210 14.08 7.44 -1.44
CA PHE A 210 14.80 7.59 -0.17
C PHE A 210 16.12 6.79 -0.18
N ILE A 211 16.07 5.56 -0.67
CA ILE A 211 17.21 4.62 -0.66
C ILE A 211 18.34 5.09 -1.60
N TYR A 212 18.00 5.60 -2.79
CA TYR A 212 18.97 6.03 -3.80
C TYR A 212 19.20 7.56 -3.81
N HIS A 213 18.58 8.30 -2.89
CA HIS A 213 18.72 9.76 -2.74
C HIS A 213 18.43 10.56 -4.02
N TYR A 214 17.21 10.46 -4.55
CA TYR A 214 16.74 11.29 -5.66
C TYR A 214 15.31 11.79 -5.41
N ASN A 215 14.90 12.85 -6.13
CA ASN A 215 13.51 13.28 -6.12
C ASN A 215 12.68 12.35 -7.00
N GLY A 216 11.83 11.53 -6.41
CA GLY A 216 10.96 10.60 -7.15
C GLY A 216 9.54 11.09 -7.32
N ILE A 217 8.77 10.33 -8.10
CA ILE A 217 7.28 10.40 -8.16
C ILE A 217 6.63 9.13 -7.57
N SER A 218 7.43 8.29 -6.91
CA SER A 218 7.02 7.02 -6.33
C SER A 218 7.05 7.11 -4.81
N LEU A 219 6.06 6.49 -4.17
CA LEU A 219 5.89 6.55 -2.72
C LEU A 219 5.17 5.30 -2.22
N TYR A 220 5.65 4.75 -1.11
CA TYR A 220 4.94 3.74 -0.33
C TYR A 220 4.79 4.15 1.13
N SER A 221 3.54 4.28 1.59
CA SER A 221 3.21 4.24 3.02
C SER A 221 1.69 4.16 3.23
N SER A 222 1.35 3.70 4.42
CA SER A 222 -0.02 3.57 4.92
C SER A 222 -0.57 4.84 5.58
N ILE A 223 0.24 5.89 5.76
CA ILE A 223 -0.11 7.12 6.47
C ILE A 223 0.42 8.32 5.64
N PHE A 224 -0.41 8.90 4.79
CA PHE A 224 -0.09 10.12 4.05
C PHE A 224 -1.27 11.08 3.97
N ASN A 225 -0.97 12.30 3.53
CA ASN A 225 -1.98 13.32 3.25
C ASN A 225 -3.04 12.78 2.27
N GLY A 226 -4.30 12.83 2.67
CA GLY A 226 -5.45 12.46 1.84
C GLY A 226 -5.56 13.26 0.54
N ASP A 227 -4.88 14.40 0.42
CA ASP A 227 -4.80 15.19 -0.81
C ASP A 227 -4.04 14.46 -1.92
N ILE A 228 -3.02 13.64 -1.61
CA ILE A 228 -2.35 12.80 -2.63
C ILE A 228 -3.35 11.78 -3.18
N LEU A 229 -4.09 11.12 -2.29
CA LEU A 229 -5.11 10.15 -2.67
C LEU A 229 -6.20 10.82 -3.52
N LYS A 230 -6.67 12.01 -3.12
CA LYS A 230 -7.63 12.80 -3.87
C LYS A 230 -7.08 13.21 -5.24
N TYR A 231 -5.82 13.62 -5.32
CA TYR A 231 -5.14 14.00 -6.55
C TYR A 231 -5.13 12.85 -7.55
N TYR A 232 -4.70 11.66 -7.11
CA TYR A 232 -4.69 10.46 -7.95
C TYR A 232 -6.11 9.97 -8.29
N ASP A 233 -7.01 9.81 -7.31
CA ASP A 233 -8.27 9.11 -7.55
C ASP A 233 -9.37 10.00 -8.11
N LYS A 234 -9.47 11.24 -7.63
CA LYS A 234 -10.60 12.13 -7.92
C LYS A 234 -10.24 13.26 -8.87
N THR A 235 -9.10 13.91 -8.65
CA THR A 235 -8.72 15.09 -9.44
C THR A 235 -8.32 14.69 -10.85
N LEU A 236 -7.37 13.75 -10.98
CA LEU A 236 -6.77 13.36 -12.26
C LEU A 236 -7.04 11.91 -12.69
N GLN A 237 -7.69 11.11 -11.83
CA GLN A 237 -8.02 9.70 -12.13
C GLN A 237 -6.80 8.90 -12.64
N ILE A 238 -5.66 9.07 -11.98
CA ILE A 238 -4.38 8.45 -12.33
C ILE A 238 -4.45 6.97 -12.00
N ASN A 239 -4.42 6.13 -13.03
CA ASN A 239 -4.45 4.69 -12.82
C ASN A 239 -3.11 4.15 -12.30
N MET A 240 -3.21 3.27 -11.30
CA MET A 240 -2.08 2.57 -10.70
C MET A 240 -1.96 1.15 -11.26
N PRO A 241 -0.74 0.61 -11.47
CA PRO A 241 -0.55 -0.75 -11.99
C PRO A 241 -1.14 -1.83 -11.09
N ILE A 242 -1.23 -1.58 -9.79
CA ILE A 242 -1.83 -2.47 -8.81
C ILE A 242 -2.80 -1.64 -7.98
N ASP A 243 -4.03 -2.13 -7.79
CA ASP A 243 -5.09 -1.45 -7.04
C ASP A 243 -4.92 -1.59 -5.51
N LYS A 244 -3.76 -1.14 -4.99
CA LYS A 244 -3.43 -1.08 -3.56
C LYS A 244 -3.47 0.36 -3.05
N ASN A 245 -3.86 0.54 -1.79
CA ASN A 245 -3.94 1.86 -1.13
C ASN A 245 -2.58 2.43 -0.71
N SER A 246 -1.56 1.58 -0.58
CA SER A 246 -0.27 1.99 0.00
C SER A 246 0.77 2.47 -1.01
N THR A 247 0.50 2.50 -2.32
CA THR A 247 1.46 2.96 -3.33
C THR A 247 0.91 4.09 -4.20
N TYR A 248 1.79 5.00 -4.58
CA TYR A 248 1.58 6.05 -5.58
C TYR A 248 2.79 6.06 -6.51
N ARG A 249 2.59 5.95 -7.82
CA ARG A 249 3.69 5.89 -8.80
C ARG A 249 3.22 6.22 -10.21
N LEU A 250 4.18 6.36 -11.13
CA LEU A 250 4.03 6.44 -12.59
C LEU A 250 3.29 7.64 -13.19
N LEU A 251 2.45 8.34 -12.41
CA LEU A 251 1.55 9.38 -12.94
C LEU A 251 0.75 8.89 -14.17
N GLY A 252 0.37 7.61 -14.16
CA GLY A 252 -0.39 6.97 -15.24
C GLY A 252 0.37 6.85 -16.56
N ASN A 253 1.69 7.06 -16.57
CA ASN A 253 2.50 7.19 -17.79
C ASN A 253 1.98 8.28 -18.74
N ARG A 254 1.33 9.32 -18.21
CA ARG A 254 0.79 10.44 -18.98
C ARG A 254 1.84 11.53 -19.10
N GLN A 255 2.23 11.84 -20.33
CA GLN A 255 3.33 12.78 -20.56
C GLN A 255 3.03 14.19 -20.03
N ASN A 256 1.78 14.66 -20.09
CA ASN A 256 1.40 15.96 -19.52
C ASN A 256 1.73 16.02 -18.02
N LEU A 257 1.38 14.98 -17.25
CA LEU A 257 1.70 14.89 -15.83
C LEU A 257 3.19 14.73 -15.57
N LEU A 258 3.89 13.92 -16.35
CA LEU A 258 5.34 13.74 -16.22
C LEU A 258 6.07 15.07 -16.46
N SER A 259 5.66 15.86 -17.46
CA SER A 259 6.18 17.20 -17.72
C SER A 259 5.83 18.20 -16.60
N LEU A 260 4.59 18.24 -16.12
CA LEU A 260 4.18 19.09 -14.99
C LEU A 260 5.03 18.85 -13.74
N TRP A 261 5.32 17.58 -13.45
CA TRP A 261 6.16 17.19 -12.31
C TRP A 261 7.66 17.15 -12.63
N ASN A 262 8.09 17.66 -13.79
CA ASN A 262 9.49 17.73 -14.21
C ASN A 262 10.25 16.40 -14.10
N VAL A 263 9.59 15.34 -14.56
CA VAL A 263 10.20 14.01 -14.70
C VAL A 263 11.00 13.98 -15.99
N ASN A 264 12.32 13.91 -15.85
CA ASN A 264 13.26 13.96 -16.98
C ASN A 264 13.89 12.60 -17.28
N ASP A 265 13.99 11.74 -16.27
CA ASP A 265 14.59 10.41 -16.40
C ASP A 265 13.62 9.33 -15.92
N ARG A 266 13.60 8.20 -16.62
CA ARG A 266 12.79 7.03 -16.29
C ARG A 266 13.65 5.78 -16.36
N ILE A 267 13.52 4.92 -15.35
CA ILE A 267 14.28 3.67 -15.26
C ILE A 267 13.29 2.51 -15.18
N ARG A 268 13.40 1.54 -16.08
CA ARG A 268 12.56 0.33 -16.11
C ARG A 268 13.38 -0.94 -16.14
N VAL A 269 12.72 -2.03 -15.79
CA VAL A 269 13.30 -3.36 -15.70
C VAL A 269 12.62 -4.26 -16.72
N ASN A 270 13.42 -4.99 -17.48
CA ASN A 270 13.04 -5.96 -18.50
C ASN A 270 12.28 -5.39 -19.71
N HIS A 271 11.23 -4.59 -19.57
CA HIS A 271 10.48 -4.01 -20.68
C HIS A 271 9.82 -2.67 -20.30
N ASP A 272 9.46 -1.86 -21.30
CA ASP A 272 8.69 -0.62 -21.12
C ASP A 272 7.71 -0.43 -22.30
N ASP A 273 6.75 -1.34 -22.41
CA ASP A 273 5.82 -1.36 -23.56
C ASP A 273 4.93 -0.11 -23.60
N ASN A 274 4.68 0.48 -22.43
CA ASN A 274 3.90 1.71 -22.25
C ASN A 274 4.80 2.94 -22.02
N LEU A 275 5.87 3.08 -22.81
CA LEU A 275 6.73 4.27 -22.83
C LEU A 275 5.88 5.53 -23.13
N PRO A 276 5.92 6.57 -22.27
CA PRO A 276 5.20 7.82 -22.49
C PRO A 276 5.68 8.55 -23.75
N TYR A 277 4.79 9.30 -24.40
CA TYR A 277 5.17 10.19 -25.51
C TYR A 277 6.25 11.17 -25.06
N GLY A 278 7.22 11.47 -25.92
CA GLY A 278 8.33 12.38 -25.57
C GLY A 278 9.47 11.72 -24.80
N PHE A 279 9.33 10.49 -24.29
CA PHE A 279 10.47 9.73 -23.79
C PHE A 279 11.15 8.93 -24.90
N LYS A 280 12.49 8.91 -24.89
CA LYS A 280 13.30 8.04 -25.76
C LYS A 280 14.26 7.20 -24.91
N ILE A 281 14.45 5.95 -25.31
CA ILE A 281 15.47 5.08 -24.70
C ILE A 281 16.83 5.73 -24.96
N ASN A 282 17.53 6.05 -23.87
CA ASN A 282 18.85 6.68 -23.88
C ASN A 282 19.94 5.62 -23.74
N SER A 283 19.73 4.60 -22.91
CA SER A 283 20.65 3.49 -22.76
C SER A 283 19.96 2.24 -22.22
N GLU A 284 20.56 1.09 -22.48
CA GLU A 284 20.19 -0.19 -21.88
C GLU A 284 21.43 -0.81 -21.24
N HIS A 285 21.23 -1.50 -20.12
CA HIS A 285 22.30 -2.22 -19.43
C HIS A 285 21.79 -3.57 -18.95
N LYS A 286 22.54 -4.63 -19.25
CA LYS A 286 22.24 -5.98 -18.78
C LYS A 286 23.12 -6.31 -17.59
N ASP A 287 22.50 -6.57 -16.45
CA ASP A 287 23.14 -7.06 -15.24
C ASP A 287 22.52 -8.42 -14.88
N ASN A 288 23.28 -9.50 -15.06
CA ASN A 288 22.81 -10.87 -14.89
C ASN A 288 21.54 -11.17 -15.75
N LYS A 289 20.42 -11.52 -15.09
CA LYS A 289 19.12 -11.80 -15.74
C LYS A 289 18.24 -10.55 -15.88
N VAL A 290 18.77 -9.38 -15.54
CA VAL A 290 18.01 -8.12 -15.45
C VAL A 290 18.45 -7.19 -16.57
N ARG A 291 17.49 -6.69 -17.36
CA ARG A 291 17.74 -5.65 -18.35
C ARG A 291 17.22 -4.32 -17.83
N TRP A 292 18.11 -3.39 -17.53
CA TRP A 292 17.77 -2.02 -17.17
C TRP A 292 17.60 -1.17 -18.42
N ILE A 293 16.51 -0.41 -18.49
CA ILE A 293 16.18 0.50 -19.59
C ILE A 293 16.12 1.90 -18.99
N HIS A 294 17.01 2.79 -19.45
CA HIS A 294 17.01 4.20 -19.08
C HIS A 294 16.46 5.02 -20.24
N SER A 295 15.40 5.77 -20.00
CA SER A 295 14.80 6.68 -20.96
C SER A 295 14.83 8.12 -20.47
N LYS A 296 14.95 9.06 -21.41
CA LYS A 296 14.95 10.50 -21.14
C LYS A 296 13.78 11.19 -21.82
N ASN A 297 13.21 12.16 -21.11
CA ASN A 297 12.21 13.07 -21.66
C ASN A 297 12.88 14.06 -22.62
N THR A 298 12.36 14.18 -23.83
CA THR A 298 12.83 15.12 -24.86
C THR A 298 11.96 16.38 -24.92
N ILE A 299 10.90 16.47 -24.12
CA ILE A 299 10.05 17.66 -24.03
C ILE A 299 10.48 18.47 -22.82
N HIS A 300 11.07 19.63 -23.07
CA HIS A 300 11.50 20.54 -22.02
C HIS A 300 10.32 21.43 -21.61
N TYR A 301 9.66 21.08 -20.51
CA TYR A 301 8.61 21.89 -19.91
C TYR A 301 9.17 22.65 -18.70
N PRO A 302 8.91 23.96 -18.55
CA PRO A 302 9.44 24.72 -17.43
C PRO A 302 8.76 24.32 -16.12
N SER A 303 9.49 23.60 -15.27
CA SER A 303 9.01 23.11 -13.96
C SER A 303 8.56 24.22 -12.99
N ALA A 304 9.00 25.45 -13.27
CA ALA A 304 8.58 26.65 -12.61
C ALA A 304 8.44 27.74 -13.67
N HIS A 305 7.28 28.38 -13.74
CA HIS A 305 6.99 29.40 -14.75
C HIS A 305 5.96 30.42 -14.25
N ILE A 306 5.80 31.49 -15.02
CA ILE A 306 4.77 32.50 -14.80
C ILE A 306 3.62 32.29 -15.78
N THR A 307 2.39 32.46 -15.29
CA THR A 307 1.19 32.45 -16.12
C THR A 307 0.17 33.46 -15.61
N ASN A 308 -0.56 34.06 -16.55
CA ASN A 308 -1.73 34.88 -16.27
C ASN A 308 -3.03 34.12 -16.49
N LYS A 309 -2.97 32.86 -16.94
CA LYS A 309 -4.17 32.07 -17.26
C LYS A 309 -4.71 31.40 -16.00
N VAL A 310 -5.97 31.67 -15.71
CA VAL A 310 -6.74 31.03 -14.65
C VAL A 310 -8.01 30.43 -15.24
N PHE A 311 -8.10 29.11 -15.19
CA PHE A 311 -9.20 28.32 -15.72
C PHE A 311 -10.18 27.92 -14.61
N SER A 312 -11.46 27.83 -14.95
CA SER A 312 -12.47 27.29 -14.04
C SER A 312 -12.44 25.76 -14.04
N ASN A 313 -12.29 25.14 -12.87
CA ASN A 313 -12.40 23.68 -12.75
C ASN A 313 -13.78 23.13 -13.19
N LYS A 314 -14.82 23.97 -13.25
CA LYS A 314 -16.17 23.58 -13.71
C LYS A 314 -16.25 23.35 -15.23
N GLU A 315 -15.36 23.96 -16.00
CA GLU A 315 -15.31 23.80 -17.47
C GLU A 315 -14.56 22.53 -17.90
N LEU A 316 -13.78 21.94 -16.99
CA LEU A 316 -12.89 20.81 -17.24
C LEU A 316 -13.65 19.50 -16.99
N LYS A 317 -14.11 18.86 -18.06
CA LYS A 317 -15.04 17.72 -18.02
C LYS A 317 -14.33 16.37 -17.98
N SER A 318 -13.06 16.32 -18.41
CA SER A 318 -12.23 15.11 -18.40
C SER A 318 -10.92 15.30 -17.64
N PRO A 319 -10.23 14.22 -17.23
CA PRO A 319 -8.86 14.31 -16.72
C PRO A 319 -7.90 15.00 -17.71
N LEU A 320 -8.08 14.78 -19.02
CA LEU A 320 -7.25 15.39 -20.05
C LEU A 320 -7.43 16.91 -20.11
N ASP A 321 -8.67 17.41 -19.98
CA ASP A 321 -8.94 18.86 -19.90
C ASP A 321 -8.16 19.49 -18.74
N LYS A 322 -8.16 18.81 -17.58
CA LYS A 322 -7.44 19.28 -16.39
C LYS A 322 -5.94 19.32 -16.60
N GLU A 323 -5.38 18.26 -17.19
CA GLU A 323 -3.96 18.20 -17.51
C GLU A 323 -3.54 19.33 -18.45
N GLN A 324 -4.30 19.55 -19.53
CA GLN A 324 -4.04 20.62 -20.51
C GLN A 324 -4.23 22.03 -19.94
N ALA A 325 -5.19 22.23 -19.05
CA ALA A 325 -5.36 23.49 -18.34
C ALA A 325 -4.20 23.76 -17.36
N MET A 326 -3.79 22.74 -16.58
CA MET A 326 -2.66 22.83 -15.65
C MET A 326 -1.33 23.09 -16.37
N LEU A 327 -1.15 22.58 -17.58
CA LEU A 327 0.03 22.86 -18.40
C LEU A 327 0.16 24.34 -18.76
N GLN A 328 -0.96 25.06 -18.88
CA GLN A 328 -1.00 26.44 -19.34
C GLN A 328 -1.17 27.45 -18.20
N GLY A 329 -1.73 27.03 -17.06
CA GLY A 329 -2.02 27.94 -15.96
C GLY A 329 -2.66 27.28 -14.75
N ILE A 330 -3.35 28.11 -13.95
CA ILE A 330 -3.96 27.69 -12.69
C ILE A 330 -5.37 27.15 -12.93
N VAL A 331 -5.71 26.05 -12.28
CA VAL A 331 -7.07 25.53 -12.21
C VAL A 331 -7.69 25.91 -10.87
N SER A 332 -8.71 26.77 -10.89
CA SER A 332 -9.37 27.29 -9.69
C SER A 332 -10.80 26.78 -9.54
N ASN A 333 -11.21 26.54 -8.29
CA ASN A 333 -12.63 26.35 -7.94
C ASN A 333 -13.35 27.68 -7.66
N ASN A 334 -12.59 28.76 -7.43
CA ASN A 334 -13.14 30.10 -7.24
C ASN A 334 -13.38 30.74 -8.61
N THR A 335 -14.64 31.05 -8.91
CA THR A 335 -15.00 31.64 -10.21
C THR A 335 -14.63 33.11 -10.34
N LYS A 336 -14.31 33.80 -9.24
CA LYS A 336 -13.97 35.23 -9.26
C LYS A 336 -12.64 35.55 -9.94
N ASP A 337 -11.70 34.60 -9.89
CA ASP A 337 -10.33 34.80 -10.40
C ASP A 337 -10.15 34.23 -11.82
N VAL A 338 -11.21 33.63 -12.39
CA VAL A 338 -11.18 33.00 -13.71
C VAL A 338 -11.14 34.08 -14.79
N ASN A 339 -10.18 33.96 -15.70
CA ASN A 339 -10.01 34.90 -16.81
C ASN A 339 -9.77 34.21 -18.16
N THR A 340 -9.71 32.87 -18.17
CA THR A 340 -9.44 32.10 -19.38
C THR A 340 -10.45 30.96 -19.48
N HIS A 341 -11.15 30.88 -20.62
CA HIS A 341 -12.08 29.80 -20.94
C HIS A 341 -11.36 28.58 -21.52
N PHE A 342 -11.84 27.38 -21.19
CA PHE A 342 -11.32 26.13 -21.72
C PHE A 342 -12.32 25.44 -22.64
N LYS A 343 -11.87 25.05 -23.84
CA LYS A 343 -12.65 24.22 -24.75
C LYS A 343 -12.41 22.75 -24.42
N ALA A 344 -13.41 22.09 -23.84
CA ALA A 344 -13.33 20.68 -23.46
C ALA A 344 -13.00 19.77 -24.66
N ASN A 345 -12.19 18.74 -24.40
CA ASN A 345 -11.84 17.74 -25.40
C ASN A 345 -13.08 16.95 -25.84
N LYS A 346 -13.17 16.66 -27.15
CA LYS A 346 -14.26 15.84 -27.70
C LYS A 346 -14.18 14.42 -27.15
N ASN A 347 -15.28 13.91 -26.62
CA ASN A 347 -15.40 12.50 -26.27
C ASN A 347 -15.65 11.67 -27.55
N LEU A 348 -14.65 10.89 -27.94
CA LEU A 348 -14.62 10.07 -29.16
C LEU A 348 -15.41 8.75 -29.04
N LEU A 349 -15.98 8.44 -27.87
CA LEU A 349 -16.74 7.20 -27.66
C LEU A 349 -17.94 7.11 -28.61
N SER A 350 -18.61 8.23 -28.88
CA SER A 350 -19.74 8.29 -29.82
C SER A 350 -19.33 8.09 -31.28
N ASP A 351 -18.06 8.35 -31.63
CA ASP A 351 -17.51 8.12 -32.96
C ASP A 351 -17.07 6.65 -33.15
N SER A 352 -17.22 5.80 -32.13
CA SER A 352 -16.66 4.45 -32.10
C SER A 352 -17.73 3.36 -32.26
N THR A 353 -17.27 2.16 -32.66
CA THR A 353 -18.12 0.95 -32.65
C THR A 353 -17.57 -0.07 -31.65
N ILE A 354 -18.46 -0.74 -30.92
CA ILE A 354 -18.09 -1.71 -29.89
C ILE A 354 -18.39 -3.12 -30.41
N LYS A 355 -17.37 -3.98 -30.42
CA LYS A 355 -17.47 -5.42 -30.70
C LYS A 355 -17.15 -6.21 -29.43
N LEU A 356 -17.90 -7.29 -29.19
CA LEU A 356 -17.63 -8.18 -28.06
C LEU A 356 -16.72 -9.32 -28.49
N ASN A 357 -15.75 -9.66 -27.64
CA ASN A 357 -14.81 -10.76 -27.87
C ASN A 357 -15.04 -11.83 -26.81
N SER A 358 -15.51 -13.02 -27.21
CA SER A 358 -15.84 -14.12 -26.27
C SER A 358 -16.62 -13.62 -25.04
N ALA A 359 -17.55 -12.70 -25.24
CA ALA A 359 -18.33 -12.05 -24.19
C ALA A 359 -19.73 -11.71 -24.70
N ALA A 360 -20.67 -11.54 -23.78
CA ALA A 360 -22.05 -11.14 -24.07
C ALA A 360 -22.57 -10.23 -22.97
N TRP A 361 -23.31 -9.18 -23.35
CA TRP A 361 -24.07 -8.39 -22.38
C TRP A 361 -25.18 -9.25 -21.78
N GLN A 362 -25.20 -9.40 -20.47
CA GLN A 362 -26.34 -9.96 -19.75
C GLN A 362 -27.42 -8.90 -19.53
N SER A 363 -26.99 -7.65 -19.33
CA SER A 363 -27.88 -6.50 -19.25
C SER A 363 -27.09 -5.26 -19.68
N PRO A 364 -27.32 -4.75 -20.91
CA PRO A 364 -26.67 -3.53 -21.39
C PRO A 364 -26.99 -2.31 -20.50
N THR A 365 -28.24 -2.18 -20.05
CA THR A 365 -28.72 -1.07 -19.20
C THR A 365 -28.09 -1.07 -17.81
N LYS A 366 -27.78 -2.26 -17.27
CA LYS A 366 -27.05 -2.40 -15.99
C LYS A 366 -25.54 -2.53 -16.18
N HIS A 367 -25.04 -2.41 -17.42
CA HIS A 367 -23.64 -2.54 -17.76
C HIS A 367 -23.02 -3.89 -17.33
N LEU A 368 -23.80 -4.98 -17.38
CA LEU A 368 -23.37 -6.31 -16.95
C LEU A 368 -22.88 -7.14 -18.12
N LEU A 369 -21.57 -7.43 -18.15
CA LEU A 369 -20.90 -8.19 -19.18
C LEU A 369 -20.49 -9.57 -18.65
N GLN A 370 -20.91 -10.64 -19.34
CA GLN A 370 -20.42 -11.99 -19.12
C GLN A 370 -19.27 -12.27 -20.08
N VAL A 371 -18.06 -12.37 -19.56
CA VAL A 371 -16.88 -12.83 -20.30
C VAL A 371 -16.82 -14.35 -20.20
N LYS A 372 -16.84 -15.03 -21.35
CA LYS A 372 -16.98 -16.50 -21.47
C LYS A 372 -15.62 -17.22 -21.43
N GLN A 373 -14.56 -16.58 -21.90
CA GLN A 373 -13.20 -17.13 -21.98
C GLN A 373 -12.16 -16.11 -21.51
N ASN A 374 -10.97 -16.57 -21.12
CA ASN A 374 -9.86 -15.68 -20.82
C ASN A 374 -9.45 -14.88 -22.07
N ASN A 375 -8.99 -13.65 -21.88
CA ASN A 375 -8.72 -12.68 -22.95
C ASN A 375 -9.96 -12.28 -23.77
N GLY A 376 -11.16 -12.52 -23.24
CA GLY A 376 -12.40 -11.96 -23.80
C GLY A 376 -12.59 -10.49 -23.40
N GLY A 377 -13.80 -9.94 -23.58
CA GLY A 377 -14.12 -8.56 -23.23
C GLY A 377 -14.68 -7.80 -24.43
N LEU A 378 -14.11 -6.63 -24.71
CA LEU A 378 -14.60 -5.75 -25.78
C LEU A 378 -13.46 -5.16 -26.61
N THR A 379 -13.78 -4.86 -27.86
CA THR A 379 -12.96 -4.06 -28.77
C THR A 379 -13.74 -2.84 -29.17
N VAL A 380 -13.18 -1.67 -28.88
CA VAL A 380 -13.71 -0.39 -29.33
C VAL A 380 -12.92 0.04 -30.56
N GLN A 381 -13.60 0.20 -31.68
CA GLN A 381 -13.00 0.54 -32.96
C GLN A 381 -13.34 2.00 -33.29
N LEU A 382 -12.30 2.83 -33.39
CA LEU A 382 -12.37 4.20 -33.88
C LEU A 382 -12.14 4.23 -35.40
N PRO A 383 -12.67 5.25 -36.10
CA PRO A 383 -12.26 5.55 -37.46
C PRO A 383 -10.77 5.90 -37.49
N LYS A 384 -10.02 5.33 -38.44
CA LYS A 384 -8.58 5.60 -38.58
C LYS A 384 -8.28 7.09 -38.78
N SER A 385 -9.15 7.80 -39.50
CA SER A 385 -9.05 9.25 -39.71
C SER A 385 -9.10 10.03 -38.39
N VAL A 386 -9.77 9.52 -37.36
CA VAL A 386 -9.83 10.11 -36.02
C VAL A 386 -8.61 9.70 -35.20
N SER A 387 -8.31 8.40 -35.09
CA SER A 387 -7.21 7.92 -34.24
C SER A 387 -5.84 8.44 -34.68
N ASN A 388 -5.62 8.64 -35.97
CA ASN A 388 -4.34 9.11 -36.51
C ASN A 388 -4.01 10.57 -36.16
N GLN A 389 -4.99 11.34 -35.67
CA GLN A 389 -4.78 12.72 -35.23
C GLN A 389 -4.03 12.79 -33.89
N PHE A 390 -4.04 11.71 -33.13
CA PHE A 390 -3.54 11.69 -31.75
C PHE A 390 -2.27 10.84 -31.62
N LYS A 391 -1.54 11.05 -30.52
CA LYS A 391 -0.40 10.21 -30.13
C LYS A 391 -0.78 9.23 -29.05
N ASP A 392 -1.66 9.64 -28.15
CA ASP A 392 -2.20 8.81 -27.07
C ASP A 392 -3.73 8.91 -27.00
N LEU A 393 -4.34 7.89 -26.39
CA LEU A 393 -5.77 7.85 -26.06
C LEU A 393 -5.94 7.60 -24.56
N TYR A 394 -6.90 8.31 -23.97
CA TYR A 394 -7.29 8.21 -22.56
C TYR A 394 -8.62 7.48 -22.54
N PHE A 395 -8.58 6.22 -22.09
CA PHE A 395 -9.73 5.33 -22.03
C PHE A 395 -10.34 5.36 -20.62
N GLU A 396 -11.48 6.03 -20.48
CA GLU A 396 -12.18 6.22 -19.21
C GLU A 396 -13.33 5.21 -19.07
N MET A 397 -13.34 4.44 -17.98
CA MET A 397 -14.37 3.43 -17.73
C MET A 397 -14.62 3.16 -16.23
N ASP A 398 -15.83 2.71 -15.91
CA ASP A 398 -16.06 1.93 -14.69
C ASP A 398 -15.85 0.46 -15.01
N LEU A 399 -14.98 -0.21 -14.26
CA LEU A 399 -14.72 -1.64 -14.43
C LEU A 399 -14.65 -2.35 -13.08
N GLU A 400 -15.34 -3.48 -12.96
CA GLU A 400 -15.33 -4.29 -11.75
C GLU A 400 -15.65 -5.76 -12.07
N LEU A 401 -14.82 -6.69 -11.59
CA LEU A 401 -15.11 -8.12 -11.59
C LEU A 401 -16.07 -8.42 -10.43
N LEU A 402 -17.27 -8.88 -10.75
CA LEU A 402 -18.31 -9.26 -9.78
C LEU A 402 -18.21 -10.72 -9.34
N SER A 403 -17.77 -11.62 -10.23
CA SER A 403 -17.61 -13.05 -9.93
C SER A 403 -16.73 -13.74 -10.98
N PRO A 404 -15.84 -14.67 -10.60
CA PRO A 404 -15.54 -15.09 -9.23
C PRO A 404 -14.70 -14.04 -8.49
N ASP A 405 -14.70 -14.09 -7.16
CA ASP A 405 -13.87 -13.23 -6.33
C ASP A 405 -12.39 -13.66 -6.39
N LYS A 406 -11.61 -13.03 -7.27
CA LYS A 406 -10.20 -13.37 -7.49
C LYS A 406 -9.36 -12.15 -7.88
N ALA A 407 -8.07 -12.25 -7.60
CA ALA A 407 -7.10 -11.38 -8.25
C ALA A 407 -7.10 -11.65 -9.77
N HIS A 408 -6.94 -10.61 -10.56
CA HIS A 408 -7.02 -10.70 -12.02
C HIS A 408 -6.35 -9.52 -12.71
N ASP A 409 -5.90 -9.75 -13.93
CA ASP A 409 -5.37 -8.70 -14.79
C ASP A 409 -6.48 -8.06 -15.61
N VAL A 410 -6.41 -6.74 -15.75
CA VAL A 410 -7.15 -5.96 -16.72
C VAL A 410 -6.15 -5.43 -17.73
N LYS A 411 -6.34 -5.77 -19.01
CA LYS A 411 -5.47 -5.30 -20.09
C LYS A 411 -6.22 -4.37 -21.02
N VAL A 412 -5.63 -3.22 -21.32
CA VAL A 412 -6.08 -2.29 -22.35
C VAL A 412 -4.90 -2.05 -23.29
N ASN A 413 -4.96 -2.66 -24.48
CA ASN A 413 -3.82 -2.73 -25.40
C ASN A 413 -2.52 -3.15 -24.69
N GLU A 414 -1.48 -2.31 -24.72
CA GLU A 414 -0.16 -2.54 -24.10
C GLU A 414 -0.15 -2.33 -22.57
N TYR A 415 -1.20 -1.76 -22.00
CA TYR A 415 -1.29 -1.51 -20.56
C TYR A 415 -1.91 -2.70 -19.83
N THR A 416 -1.27 -3.12 -18.73
CA THR A 416 -1.79 -4.12 -17.80
C THR A 416 -1.91 -3.53 -16.40
N GLN A 417 -3.06 -3.75 -15.77
CA GLN A 417 -3.29 -3.50 -14.36
C GLN A 417 -3.64 -4.80 -13.64
N GLU A 418 -2.93 -5.09 -12.56
CA GLU A 418 -3.29 -6.12 -11.61
C GLU A 418 -4.36 -5.58 -10.65
N ARG A 419 -5.45 -6.34 -10.51
CA ARG A 419 -6.53 -6.01 -9.58
C ARG A 419 -6.67 -7.10 -8.53
N ASN A 420 -6.80 -6.68 -7.29
CA ASN A 420 -7.04 -7.54 -6.16
C ASN A 420 -8.48 -8.06 -6.18
N LYS A 421 -8.69 -9.19 -5.51
CA LYS A 421 -10.02 -9.74 -5.22
C LYS A 421 -10.87 -8.72 -4.44
N LEU A 422 -12.19 -8.74 -4.63
CA LEU A 422 -13.15 -7.87 -3.95
C LEU A 422 -13.06 -7.98 -2.42
N THR A 423 -12.79 -9.18 -1.89
CA THR A 423 -12.62 -9.40 -0.44
C THR A 423 -11.26 -8.94 0.11
N TYR A 424 -10.36 -8.42 -0.73
CA TYR A 424 -9.06 -7.94 -0.26
C TYR A 424 -9.20 -6.63 0.48
N LYS A 425 -8.76 -6.63 1.73
CA LYS A 425 -8.97 -5.55 2.71
C LYS A 425 -8.29 -4.23 2.36
N TYR A 426 -7.22 -4.29 1.57
CA TYR A 426 -6.43 -3.12 1.14
C TYR A 426 -6.66 -2.76 -0.33
N ARG A 427 -7.76 -3.25 -0.92
CA ARG A 427 -8.14 -2.95 -2.30
C ARG A 427 -8.51 -1.47 -2.43
N ARG A 428 -7.83 -0.76 -3.32
CA ARG A 428 -8.13 0.62 -3.71
C ARG A 428 -9.08 0.61 -4.89
N PHE A 429 -10.33 0.99 -4.67
CA PHE A 429 -11.32 1.00 -5.73
C PHE A 429 -11.55 2.40 -6.28
N VAL A 430 -11.14 2.62 -7.53
CA VAL A 430 -11.28 3.90 -8.23
C VAL A 430 -12.33 3.76 -9.33
N LYS A 431 -13.33 4.65 -9.31
CA LYS A 431 -14.37 4.76 -10.34
C LYS A 431 -14.72 6.23 -10.61
N PRO A 432 -14.65 6.70 -11.86
CA PRO A 432 -14.10 5.99 -13.04
C PRO A 432 -12.57 5.87 -12.98
N VAL A 433 -12.02 4.94 -13.75
CA VAL A 433 -10.57 4.83 -14.00
C VAL A 433 -10.24 5.33 -15.40
N THR A 434 -9.14 6.08 -15.54
CA THR A 434 -8.64 6.51 -16.85
C THR A 434 -7.29 5.87 -17.15
N ILE A 435 -7.23 5.06 -18.21
CA ILE A 435 -6.03 4.36 -18.67
C ILE A 435 -5.50 5.05 -19.93
N ARG A 436 -4.23 5.47 -19.89
CA ARG A 436 -3.51 5.95 -21.09
C ARG A 436 -3.00 4.76 -21.88
N ILE A 437 -3.23 4.80 -23.19
CA ILE A 437 -2.65 3.90 -24.19
C ILE A 437 -2.10 4.72 -25.35
N LYS A 438 -1.18 4.15 -26.13
CA LYS A 438 -0.76 4.70 -27.41
C LYS A 438 -1.97 4.79 -28.34
N ALA A 439 -1.99 5.81 -29.18
CA ALA A 439 -3.06 6.00 -30.15
C ALA A 439 -3.18 4.78 -31.08
N SER A 440 -4.42 4.29 -31.21
CA SER A 440 -4.77 3.15 -32.03
C SER A 440 -6.20 3.31 -32.50
N ASP A 441 -6.49 2.85 -33.72
CA ASP A 441 -7.86 2.70 -34.20
C ASP A 441 -8.60 1.58 -33.48
N ARG A 442 -7.88 0.68 -32.78
CA ARG A 442 -8.44 -0.48 -32.08
C ARG A 442 -8.02 -0.51 -30.61
N ILE A 443 -8.98 -0.24 -29.73
CA ILE A 443 -8.80 -0.33 -28.28
C ILE A 443 -9.35 -1.68 -27.80
N ARG A 444 -8.50 -2.56 -27.27
CA ARG A 444 -8.87 -3.89 -26.79
C ARG A 444 -8.86 -3.93 -25.26
N LEU A 445 -10.04 -4.02 -24.66
CA LEU A 445 -10.20 -4.35 -23.24
C LEU A 445 -10.26 -5.88 -23.11
N SER A 446 -9.17 -6.47 -22.63
CA SER A 446 -9.04 -7.92 -22.46
C SER A 446 -9.17 -8.29 -20.98
N LEU A 447 -10.10 -9.20 -20.70
CA LEU A 447 -10.53 -9.60 -19.36
C LEU A 447 -10.49 -11.13 -19.23
N PRO A 448 -10.15 -11.66 -18.04
CA PRO A 448 -10.36 -13.06 -17.71
C PRO A 448 -11.83 -13.47 -17.76
N LYS A 449 -12.10 -14.78 -17.78
CA LYS A 449 -13.47 -15.30 -17.64
C LYS A 449 -14.06 -14.83 -16.31
N GLY A 450 -15.28 -14.26 -16.38
CA GLY A 450 -15.98 -13.73 -15.22
C GLY A 450 -17.22 -12.88 -15.59
N LYS A 451 -17.97 -12.49 -14.57
CA LYS A 451 -19.05 -11.51 -14.65
C LYS A 451 -18.52 -10.15 -14.26
N TYR A 452 -18.67 -9.16 -15.13
CA TYR A 452 -18.13 -7.82 -14.94
C TYR A 452 -19.24 -6.78 -14.97
N ARG A 453 -19.02 -5.69 -14.24
CA ARG A 453 -19.67 -4.40 -14.50
C ARG A 453 -18.70 -3.57 -15.34
N VAL A 454 -19.12 -3.18 -16.55
CA VAL A 454 -18.30 -2.45 -17.52
C VAL A 454 -19.09 -1.28 -18.11
N ASN A 455 -18.75 -0.06 -17.72
CA ASN A 455 -19.37 1.16 -18.25
C ASN A 455 -18.30 2.04 -18.90
N LEU A 456 -18.33 2.19 -20.23
CA LEU A 456 -17.42 3.07 -20.94
C LEU A 456 -17.90 4.52 -20.79
N LYS A 457 -17.06 5.40 -20.25
CA LYS A 457 -17.40 6.81 -20.00
C LYS A 457 -16.90 7.72 -21.12
N GLY A 458 -15.68 7.48 -21.59
CA GLY A 458 -15.12 8.32 -22.63
C GLY A 458 -13.83 7.81 -23.23
N ILE A 459 -13.53 8.38 -24.39
CA ILE A 459 -12.27 8.23 -25.10
C ILE A 459 -11.82 9.63 -25.47
N TYR A 460 -10.66 10.05 -25.00
CA TYR A 460 -10.12 11.37 -25.29
C TYR A 460 -8.75 11.21 -25.95
N GLY A 461 -8.51 11.95 -27.04
CA GLY A 461 -7.26 11.91 -27.77
C GLY A 461 -6.33 13.04 -27.34
N GLU A 462 -5.05 12.72 -27.15
CA GLU A 462 -3.99 13.70 -26.85
C GLU A 462 -2.98 13.72 -28.01
N ASP A 463 -2.80 14.89 -28.61
CA ASP A 463 -1.90 15.15 -29.75
C ASP A 463 -0.58 15.84 -29.34
N TYR A 464 -0.51 16.28 -28.08
CA TYR A 464 0.56 17.00 -27.41
C TYR A 464 0.86 18.40 -27.97
N THR A 465 -0.08 19.01 -28.68
CA THR A 465 0.03 20.41 -29.13
C THR A 465 0.08 21.36 -27.94
N THR A 466 -0.89 21.25 -27.02
CA THR A 466 -0.96 22.08 -25.81
C THR A 466 0.33 22.00 -24.98
N LEU A 467 0.89 20.81 -24.80
CA LEU A 467 2.15 20.62 -24.07
C LEU A 467 3.33 21.30 -24.77
N LYS A 468 3.47 21.12 -26.09
CA LYS A 468 4.55 21.74 -26.87
C LYS A 468 4.45 23.25 -26.88
N ASP A 469 3.24 23.78 -27.06
CA ASP A 469 2.99 25.21 -27.06
C ASP A 469 3.33 25.80 -25.69
N ALA A 470 2.83 25.18 -24.60
CA ALA A 470 3.14 25.60 -23.24
C ALA A 470 4.64 25.55 -22.94
N SER A 471 5.33 24.48 -23.35
CA SER A 471 6.78 24.33 -23.23
C SER A 471 7.56 25.48 -23.88
N ASN A 472 7.06 26.03 -24.99
CA ASN A 472 7.73 27.10 -25.73
C ASN A 472 7.29 28.50 -25.32
N SER A 473 6.04 28.67 -24.86
CA SER A 473 5.42 29.99 -24.62
C SER A 473 5.52 30.47 -23.18
N LEU A 474 5.66 29.56 -22.21
CA LEU A 474 5.65 29.93 -20.80
C LEU A 474 6.96 30.60 -20.39
N GLU A 475 6.84 31.67 -19.62
CA GLU A 475 8.01 32.35 -19.06
C GLU A 475 8.59 31.54 -17.90
N ALA A 476 9.67 30.80 -18.18
CA ALA A 476 10.38 30.03 -17.16
C ALA A 476 10.99 30.95 -16.09
N VAL A 477 10.94 30.52 -14.82
CA VAL A 477 11.62 31.19 -13.71
C VAL A 477 12.71 30.31 -13.14
N LYS A 478 13.82 30.94 -12.72
CA LYS A 478 14.91 30.21 -12.09
C LYS A 478 14.56 29.95 -10.63
N VAL A 479 14.72 28.71 -10.18
CA VAL A 479 14.48 28.31 -8.80
C VAL A 479 15.73 27.70 -8.20
N SER A 480 16.14 28.21 -7.05
CA SER A 480 17.26 27.71 -6.26
C SER A 480 16.75 27.23 -4.90
N LYS A 481 17.22 26.07 -4.44
CA LYS A 481 16.89 25.55 -3.11
C LYS A 481 17.83 26.15 -2.07
N THR A 482 17.29 26.63 -0.95
CA THR A 482 18.03 27.12 0.22
C THR A 482 17.68 26.28 1.45
N LYS A 483 18.34 26.50 2.59
CA LYS A 483 17.99 25.84 3.86
C LYS A 483 16.57 26.19 4.34
N GLN A 484 16.05 27.34 3.95
CA GLN A 484 14.76 27.88 4.42
C GLN A 484 13.64 27.73 3.38
N GLY A 485 13.91 27.16 2.20
CA GLY A 485 12.90 26.96 1.16
C GLY A 485 13.46 27.15 -0.25
N TYR A 486 12.75 27.94 -1.05
CA TYR A 486 13.12 28.22 -2.44
C TYR A 486 13.27 29.71 -2.68
N THR A 487 14.33 30.09 -3.40
CA THR A 487 14.48 31.43 -3.97
C THR A 487 14.08 31.37 -5.43
N ILE A 488 13.15 32.23 -5.83
CA ILE A 488 12.66 32.33 -7.21
C ILE A 488 13.18 33.63 -7.80
N THR A 489 13.84 33.54 -8.96
CA THR A 489 14.33 34.70 -9.71
C THR A 489 13.54 34.80 -11.01
N LYS A 490 12.91 35.96 -11.20
CA LYS A 490 12.11 36.32 -12.39
C LYS A 490 12.55 37.66 -12.95
N ASN A 491 12.13 37.98 -14.17
CA ASN A 491 12.32 39.33 -14.71
C ASN A 491 11.46 40.34 -13.90
N LYS A 492 11.98 41.55 -13.71
CA LYS A 492 11.29 42.62 -12.96
C LYS A 492 9.93 42.94 -13.57
N ASN A 493 9.83 42.87 -14.90
CA ASN A 493 8.63 43.22 -15.65
C ASN A 493 7.63 42.06 -15.78
N SER A 494 7.97 40.83 -15.38
CA SER A 494 7.04 39.71 -15.42
C SER A 494 5.89 39.91 -14.46
N SER A 495 4.66 39.70 -14.91
CA SER A 495 3.44 39.77 -14.12
C SER A 495 2.65 38.46 -14.23
N GLY A 496 1.95 38.11 -13.15
CA GLY A 496 1.12 36.91 -13.07
C GLY A 496 1.46 36.01 -11.90
N TYR A 497 0.90 34.81 -11.94
CA TYR A 497 1.10 33.80 -10.92
C TYR A 497 2.35 32.98 -11.21
N ILE A 498 3.15 32.74 -10.19
CA ILE A 498 4.26 31.79 -10.26
C ILE A 498 3.70 30.39 -9.95
N VAL A 499 3.87 29.48 -10.89
CA VAL A 499 3.43 28.09 -10.78
C VAL A 499 4.68 27.20 -10.80
N PHE A 500 4.78 26.30 -9.83
CA PHE A 500 5.85 25.29 -9.81
C PHE A 500 5.40 24.02 -9.08
N ALA A 501 5.95 22.88 -9.51
CA ALA A 501 5.68 21.59 -8.88
C ALA A 501 6.53 21.42 -7.62
N ASN A 502 6.04 21.94 -6.48
CA ASN A 502 6.67 21.73 -5.19
C ASN A 502 6.47 20.28 -4.71
N SER A 503 7.49 19.70 -4.07
CA SER A 503 7.39 18.39 -3.42
C SER A 503 6.41 18.41 -2.26
N ILE A 504 5.73 17.28 -2.05
CA ILE A 504 4.98 16.96 -0.84
C ILE A 504 5.94 16.47 0.24
#